data_AF-A0A1F6CC25-F1
#
_entry.id   AF-A0A1F6CC25-F1
#
_cell.length_a   1.000
_cell.length_b   1.000
_cell.length_c   1.000
_cell.angle_alpha   90.00
_cell.angle_beta   90.00
_cell.angle_gamma   90.00
#
_symmetry.space_group_name_H-M   'P 1'
#
loop_
_entity.id
_entity.type
_entity.pdbx_description
1 polymer ?
#
loop_
_entity_poly.entity_id
_entity_poly.type
_entity_poly.pdbx_seq_one_letter_code
_entity_poly.pdbx_strand_id
1 'polypeptide(L)' 'MKFMKEVIGTVENGQVKLPPVVHLPDGLTVKIVWDEQDEVTLKPYDREDLTEEDVKAELKWATGKRFST' A
#
# COMPACT_ATOMS: atom_id res chain seq x y z
N MET A 1 -1.19 12.07 -36.64
CA MET A 1 -1.06 11.17 -35.46
C MET A 1 -0.05 11.80 -34.50
N LYS A 2 -0.44 12.07 -33.25
CA LYS A 2 0.48 12.59 -32.24
C LYS A 2 1.17 11.40 -31.57
N PHE A 3 2.46 11.22 -31.79
CA PHE A 3 3.24 10.17 -31.13
C PHE A 3 3.47 10.59 -29.68
N MET A 4 2.82 9.90 -28.75
CA MET A 4 3.07 10.06 -27.33
C MET A 4 4.15 9.05 -26.93
N LYS A 5 5.27 9.55 -26.37
CA LYS A 5 6.33 8.72 -25.81
C LYS A 5 6.24 8.83 -24.29
N GLU A 6 6.22 7.70 -23.62
CA GLU A 6 6.21 7.62 -22.17
C GLU A 6 7.63 7.33 -21.67
N VAL A 7 8.04 8.02 -20.61
CA VAL A 7 9.31 7.79 -19.94
C VAL A 7 9.04 7.72 -18.44
N ILE A 8 9.65 6.74 -17.80
CA ILE A 8 9.61 6.57 -16.35
C ILE A 8 10.97 7.02 -15.81
N GLY A 9 10.93 7.92 -14.83
CA GLY A 9 12.11 8.40 -14.11
C GLY A 9 11.97 8.13 -12.62
N THR A 10 13.08 8.19 -11.90
CA THR A 10 13.11 8.10 -10.44
C THR A 10 13.12 9.49 -9.83
N VAL A 11 12.46 9.67 -8.68
CA VAL A 11 12.53 10.92 -7.94
C VAL A 11 13.71 10.85 -6.97
N GLU A 12 14.68 11.75 -7.11
CA GLU A 12 15.82 11.90 -6.20
C GLU A 12 15.96 13.38 -5.81
N ASN A 13 15.96 13.68 -4.51
CA ASN A 13 16.03 15.05 -3.98
C ASN A 13 14.96 16.00 -4.55
N GLY A 14 13.74 15.50 -4.77
CA GLY A 14 12.64 16.26 -5.36
C GLY A 14 12.77 16.52 -6.86
N GLN A 15 13.77 15.92 -7.53
CA GLN A 15 13.98 16.04 -8.97
C GLN A 15 13.70 14.70 -9.64
N VAL A 16 12.99 14.72 -10.77
CA VAL A 16 12.80 13.52 -11.61
C VAL A 16 14.05 13.31 -12.45
N LYS A 17 14.80 12.25 -12.16
CA LYS A 17 15.92 11.83 -13.01
C LYS A 17 15.40 10.95 -14.14
N LEU A 18 15.67 11.39 -15.36
CA LEU A 18 15.34 10.62 -16.56
C LEU A 18 16.45 9.60 -16.86
N PRO A 19 16.11 8.45 -17.49
CA PRO A 19 17.11 7.51 -17.97
C PRO A 19 18.07 8.17 -18.98
N PRO A 20 19.37 7.82 -19.00
CA PRO A 20 20.38 8.46 -19.87
C PRO A 20 20.08 8.38 -21.37
N VAL A 21 19.25 7.43 -21.80
CA VAL A 21 18.84 7.27 -23.20
C VAL A 21 17.85 8.36 -23.64
N VAL A 22 17.15 8.99 -22.70
CA VAL A 22 16.10 9.97 -22.99
C VAL A 22 16.69 11.37 -23.02
N HIS A 23 16.65 11.98 -24.21
CA HIS A 23 17.07 13.35 -24.44
C HIS A 23 15.83 14.19 -24.73
N LEU A 24 15.51 15.12 -23.84
CA LEU A 24 14.43 16.10 -24.02
C LEU A 24 15.05 17.45 -24.40
N PRO A 25 14.51 18.16 -25.41
CA PRO A 25 14.98 19.49 -25.75
C PRO A 25 14.60 20.51 -24.67
N ASP A 26 15.43 21.55 -24.53
CA ASP A 26 15.19 22.63 -23.60
C ASP A 26 13.84 23.33 -23.87
N GLY A 27 13.11 23.65 -22.81
CA GLY A 27 11.81 24.30 -22.90
C GLY A 27 10.64 23.38 -23.28
N LEU A 28 10.87 22.07 -23.41
CA LEU A 28 9.78 21.12 -23.65
C LEU A 28 8.84 21.02 -22.44
N THR A 29 7.55 21.28 -22.65
CA THR A 29 6.52 21.00 -21.64
C THR A 29 6.26 19.51 -21.52
N VAL A 30 6.41 18.97 -20.31
CA VAL A 30 6.09 17.58 -19.97
C VAL A 30 4.90 17.50 -19.01
N LYS A 31 4.13 16.41 -19.11
CA LYS A 31 3.08 16.07 -18.15
C LYS A 31 3.61 14.99 -17.22
N ILE A 32 3.58 15.24 -15.91
CA ILE A 32 3.95 14.24 -14.90
C ILE A 32 2.66 13.52 -14.47
N VAL A 33 2.70 12.20 -14.48
CA VAL A 33 1.66 11.34 -13.91
C VAL A 33 2.35 10.51 -12.84
N TRP A 34 1.88 10.62 -11.60
CA TRP A 34 2.37 9.81 -10.50
C TRP A 34 1.20 9.05 -9.89
N ASP A 35 1.46 7.79 -9.54
CA ASP A 35 0.57 7.01 -8.70
C ASP A 35 0.96 7.31 -7.26
N GLU A 36 0.08 7.97 -6.53
CA GLU A 36 0.13 7.90 -5.08
C GLU A 36 -0.29 6.48 -4.77
N GLN A 37 0.66 5.53 -4.74
CA GLN A 37 0.39 4.24 -4.10
C GLN A 37 -0.11 4.63 -2.72
N ASP A 38 -1.43 4.48 -2.50
CA ASP A 38 -2.12 4.73 -1.25
C ASP A 38 -1.11 4.39 -0.15
N GLU A 39 -0.71 5.40 0.64
CA GLU A 39 -0.10 5.16 1.95
C GLU A 39 -0.84 3.96 2.47
N VAL A 40 -0.14 2.81 2.58
CA VAL A 40 -0.75 1.51 2.83
C VAL A 40 -1.78 1.78 3.89
N THR A 41 -3.04 1.89 3.46
CA THR A 41 -4.11 2.18 4.37
C THR A 41 -4.19 0.81 4.96
N LEU A 42 -3.46 0.61 6.06
CA LEU A 42 -3.65 -0.45 7.00
C LEU A 42 -5.08 -0.20 7.47
N LYS A 43 -6.03 -0.55 6.60
CA LYS A 43 -7.43 -0.69 6.97
C LYS A 43 -7.31 -1.56 8.20
N PRO A 44 -7.72 -1.06 9.38
CA PRO A 44 -7.71 -1.91 10.55
C PRO A 44 -8.40 -3.19 10.10
N TYR A 45 -7.69 -4.32 10.21
CA TYR A 45 -8.28 -5.61 9.85
C TYR A 45 -9.64 -5.64 10.53
N ASP A 46 -10.70 -5.82 9.74
CA ASP A 46 -12.01 -6.14 10.29
C ASP A 46 -11.79 -7.43 11.08
N ARG A 47 -11.62 -7.26 12.40
CA ARG A 47 -11.55 -8.38 13.31
C ARG A 47 -12.96 -8.90 13.36
N GLU A 48 -13.16 -10.12 12.90
CA GLU A 48 -14.43 -10.82 13.06
C GLU A 48 -14.84 -10.75 14.54
N ASP A 49 -16.10 -10.39 14.78
CA ASP A 49 -16.66 -10.42 16.13
C ASP A 49 -16.48 -11.83 16.69
N LEU A 50 -15.86 -11.93 17.88
CA LEU A 50 -15.65 -13.21 18.54
C LEU A 50 -17.00 -13.91 18.73
N THR A 51 -17.09 -15.15 18.27
CA THR A 51 -18.29 -15.94 18.49
C THR A 51 -18.41 -16.29 19.98
N GLU A 52 -19.62 -16.61 20.45
CA GLU A 52 -19.82 -17.03 21.85
C GLU A 52 -18.96 -18.26 22.23
N GLU A 53 -18.62 -19.11 21.24
CA GLU A 53 -17.72 -20.24 21.43
C GLU A 53 -16.26 -19.81 21.65
N ASP A 54 -15.79 -18.79 20.91
CA ASP A 54 -14.44 -18.24 21.07
C ASP A 54 -14.28 -17.58 22.45
N VAL A 55 -15.27 -16.81 22.88
CA VAL A 55 -15.29 -16.19 24.22
C VAL A 55 -15.28 -17.24 25.32
N LYS A 56 -16.01 -18.35 25.14
CA LYS A 56 -16.07 -19.45 26.10
C LYS A 56 -14.77 -20.25 26.15
N ALA A 57 -14.11 -20.45 25.02
CA ALA A 57 -12.77 -21.01 24.95
C ALA A 57 -11.75 -20.09 25.64
N GLU A 58 -11.89 -18.77 25.46
CA GLU A 58 -11.05 -17.78 26.13
C GLU A 58 -11.25 -17.76 27.66
N LEU A 59 -12.49 -17.85 28.13
CA LEU A 59 -12.78 -17.97 29.56
C LEU A 59 -12.18 -19.24 30.18
N LYS A 60 -12.10 -20.33 29.41
CA LYS A 60 -11.58 -21.62 29.88
C LYS A 60 -10.06 -21.65 30.03
N TRP A 61 -9.29 -20.93 29.19
CA TRP A 61 -7.84 -20.80 29.41
C TRP A 61 -7.52 -19.81 30.53
N ALA A 62 -8.23 -18.68 30.59
CA ALA A 62 -7.98 -17.64 31.59
C ALA A 62 -8.27 -18.12 33.03
N THR A 63 -9.24 -19.02 33.21
CA THR A 63 -9.60 -19.57 34.53
C THR A 63 -8.95 -20.93 34.83
N GLY A 64 -8.21 -21.52 33.90
CA GLY A 64 -7.48 -22.78 34.08
C GLY A 64 -8.36 -24.01 34.40
N LYS A 65 -9.69 -23.88 34.45
CA LYS A 65 -10.59 -24.98 34.81
C LYS A 65 -11.22 -25.59 33.56
N ARG A 66 -10.72 -26.77 33.18
CA ARG A 66 -11.51 -27.73 32.39
C ARG A 66 -12.67 -28.19 33.27
N PHE A 67 -13.85 -27.61 33.10
CA PHE A 67 -15.07 -28.24 33.61
C PHE A 67 -15.20 -29.59 32.90
N SER A 68 -14.79 -30.64 33.61
CA SER A 68 -15.10 -32.02 33.30
C SER A 68 -16.55 -32.25 33.68
N THR A 69 -17.37 -32.60 32.70
CA THR A 69 -18.53 -33.48 32.94
C THR A 69 -18.13 -34.85 32.43
#